data_AF-A0A9W3BUP7-F1
#
_entry.id   AF-A0A9W3BUP7-F1
#
_cell.length_a   1.000
_cell.length_b   1.000
_cell.length_c   1.000
_cell.angle_alpha   90.00
_cell.angle_beta   90.00
_cell.angle_gamma   90.00
#
_symmetry.space_group_name_H-M   'P 1'
#
loop_
_entity.id
_entity.type
_entity.pdbx_description
1 polymer ?
#
loop_
_entity_poly.entity_id
_entity_poly.type
_entity_poly.pdbx_seq_one_letter_code
_entity_poly.pdbx_strand_id
1 'polypeptide(L)'
;MKRSWPTLACPSGSGEVFWEHQWEKHGTCSESVINQHEYFQTSLKLKQQTNLLGALTKAGINPDGNSYSLESIRDSIKESTGFTPWIECNRDGSGNSQLYQVYLCVDRSASGLIECPVFPRGKCGNEIEFPSFNICLLISLSVESNRSFVHGDGFRLNIIYGFIY
;
A
#
# COMPACT_ATOMS: atom_id res chain seq x y z
N MET A 1 -11.82 0.63 -10.20
CA MET A 1 -11.07 1.76 -9.59
C MET A 1 -11.86 2.43 -8.47
N LYS A 2 -13.00 3.10 -8.70
CA LYS A 2 -13.82 3.81 -7.66
C LYS A 2 -13.92 3.14 -6.28
N ARG A 3 -14.21 1.84 -6.23
CA ARG A 3 -14.31 1.08 -4.95
C ARG A 3 -12.97 0.60 -4.39
N SER A 4 -12.00 0.30 -5.24
CA SER A 4 -10.78 -0.42 -4.85
C SER A 4 -9.56 0.49 -4.71
N TRP A 5 -9.68 1.71 -5.22
CA TRP A 5 -8.62 2.71 -5.28
C TRP A 5 -9.26 4.11 -5.29
N PRO A 6 -9.99 4.52 -4.24
CA PRO A 6 -10.58 5.86 -4.19
C PRO A 6 -9.53 6.94 -3.89
N THR A 7 -9.96 8.19 -3.96
CA THR A 7 -9.27 9.32 -3.29
C THR A 7 -9.84 9.51 -1.89
N LEU A 8 -8.98 9.88 -0.95
CA LEU A 8 -9.36 10.30 0.42
C LEU A 8 -9.12 11.80 0.64
N ALA A 9 -8.75 12.54 -0.42
CA ALA A 9 -8.51 13.97 -0.34
C ALA A 9 -9.82 14.78 -0.26
N CYS A 10 -9.72 15.98 0.33
CA CYS A 10 -10.80 16.95 0.40
C CYS A 10 -10.69 18.01 -0.72
N PRO A 11 -11.82 18.47 -1.30
CA PRO A 11 -13.17 17.94 -1.13
C PRO A 11 -13.34 16.54 -1.75
N SER A 12 -14.36 15.80 -1.32
CA SER A 12 -14.67 14.47 -1.88
C SER A 12 -14.76 14.52 -3.41
N GLY A 13 -14.09 13.58 -4.07
CA GLY A 13 -14.00 13.53 -5.53
C GLY A 13 -14.27 12.16 -6.12
N SER A 14 -14.43 12.10 -7.44
CA SER A 14 -14.66 10.86 -8.21
C SER A 14 -13.45 9.92 -8.23
N GLY A 15 -12.27 10.42 -7.85
CA GLY A 15 -10.97 9.73 -7.92
C GLY A 15 -10.19 10.00 -9.20
N GLU A 16 -10.79 10.61 -10.22
CA GLU A 16 -10.18 10.77 -11.55
C GLU A 16 -8.89 11.59 -11.52
N VAL A 17 -8.89 12.75 -10.86
CA VAL A 17 -7.69 13.59 -10.67
C VAL A 17 -6.58 12.82 -9.93
N PHE A 18 -6.95 11.98 -8.97
CA PHE A 18 -5.98 11.17 -8.23
C PHE A 18 -5.36 10.10 -9.13
N TRP A 19 -6.15 9.39 -9.94
CA TRP A 19 -5.64 8.37 -10.85
C TRP A 19 -4.80 8.97 -11.98
N GLU A 20 -5.22 10.11 -12.52
CA GLU A 20 -4.42 10.87 -13.50
C GLU A 20 -3.06 11.22 -12.91
N HIS A 21 -3.02 11.79 -11.70
CA HIS A 21 -1.76 12.08 -11.01
C HIS A 21 -0.88 10.84 -10.81
N GLN A 22 -1.47 9.71 -10.39
CA GLN A 22 -0.74 8.46 -10.21
C GLN A 22 -0.17 7.93 -11.54
N TRP A 23 -0.94 8.03 -12.63
CA TRP A 23 -0.47 7.66 -13.96
C TRP A 23 0.67 8.57 -14.43
N GLU A 24 0.46 9.88 -14.43
CA GLU A 24 1.44 10.86 -14.93
C GLU A 24 2.76 10.79 -14.16
N LYS A 25 2.68 10.68 -12.83
CA LYS A 25 3.86 10.69 -11.95
C LYS A 25 4.60 9.36 -11.91
N HIS A 26 3.89 8.23 -11.96
CA HIS A 26 4.47 6.91 -11.74
C HIS A 26 4.24 5.93 -12.89
N GLY A 27 3.03 5.87 -13.44
CA GLY A 27 2.69 4.96 -14.53
C GLY A 27 3.47 5.23 -15.83
N THR A 28 3.68 6.49 -16.21
CA THR A 28 4.46 6.88 -17.40
C THR A 28 5.91 6.38 -17.35
N CYS A 29 6.49 6.19 -16.16
CA CYS A 29 7.82 5.61 -16.00
C CYS A 29 7.88 4.11 -16.38
N SER A 30 6.72 3.46 -16.48
CA SER A 30 6.56 2.05 -16.83
C SER A 30 6.00 1.82 -18.25
N GLU A 31 5.77 2.90 -19.01
CA GLU A 31 5.06 2.86 -20.30
C GLU A 31 5.76 2.00 -21.37
N SER A 32 7.07 1.82 -21.25
CA SER A 32 7.85 0.91 -22.10
C SER A 32 7.55 -0.59 -21.87
N VAL A 33 6.85 -0.92 -20.79
CA VAL A 33 6.54 -2.30 -20.37
C VAL A 33 5.04 -2.54 -20.27
N ILE A 34 4.31 -1.60 -19.65
CA ILE A 34 2.86 -1.67 -19.46
C ILE A 34 2.22 -0.34 -19.86
N ASN A 35 1.16 -0.40 -20.65
CA ASN A 35 0.38 0.80 -20.99
C ASN A 35 -0.52 1.25 -19.81
N GLN A 36 -1.21 2.38 -19.97
CA GLN A 36 -2.08 2.93 -18.93
C GLN A 36 -3.15 1.94 -18.45
N HIS A 37 -3.79 1.21 -19.36
CA HIS A 37 -4.81 0.22 -18.98
C HIS A 37 -4.20 -0.89 -18.13
N GLU A 38 -3.07 -1.43 -18.56
CA GLU A 38 -2.34 -2.50 -17.87
C GLU A 38 -1.82 -2.07 -16.50
N TYR A 39 -1.37 -0.82 -16.35
CA TYR A 39 -0.96 -0.24 -15.07
C TYR A 39 -2.09 -0.30 -14.04
N PHE A 40 -3.27 0.21 -14.38
CA PHE A 40 -4.41 0.19 -13.46
C PHE A 40 -4.95 -1.22 -13.24
N GLN A 41 -5.05 -2.03 -14.29
CA GLN A 41 -5.53 -3.41 -14.19
C GLN A 41 -4.63 -4.25 -13.29
N THR A 42 -3.31 -4.16 -13.46
CA THR A 42 -2.32 -4.91 -12.69
C THR A 42 -2.32 -4.47 -11.23
N SER A 43 -2.38 -3.16 -10.97
CA SER A 43 -2.49 -2.63 -9.61
C SER A 43 -3.71 -3.18 -8.85
N LEU A 44 -4.88 -3.22 -9.51
CA LEU A 44 -6.10 -3.77 -8.93
C LEU A 44 -6.03 -5.28 -8.74
N LYS A 45 -5.45 -6.01 -9.70
CA LYS A 45 -5.23 -7.46 -9.60
C LYS A 45 -4.33 -7.78 -8.42
N LEU A 46 -3.19 -7.09 -8.28
CA LEU A 46 -2.26 -7.29 -7.18
C LEU A 46 -2.91 -7.00 -5.83
N LYS A 47 -3.67 -5.90 -5.70
CA LYS A 47 -4.47 -5.62 -4.49
C LYS A 47 -5.38 -6.79 -4.09
N GLN A 48 -6.08 -7.35 -5.07
CA GLN A 48 -6.97 -8.47 -4.82
C GLN A 48 -6.20 -9.74 -4.45
N GLN A 49 -5.08 -10.01 -5.14
CA GLN A 49 -4.23 -11.16 -4.89
C GLN A 49 -3.59 -11.13 -3.50
N THR A 50 -3.13 -9.96 -3.04
CA THR A 50 -2.47 -9.85 -1.73
C THR A 50 -3.45 -9.85 -0.57
N ASN A 51 -4.67 -9.35 -0.78
CA ASN A 51 -5.76 -9.32 0.21
C ASN A 51 -5.27 -9.01 1.65
N LEU A 52 -4.49 -7.94 1.79
CA LEU A 52 -3.76 -7.66 3.03
C LEU A 52 -4.66 -7.54 4.26
N LEU A 53 -5.86 -6.97 4.13
CA LEU A 53 -6.83 -6.94 5.23
C LEU A 53 -7.27 -8.35 5.63
N GLY A 54 -7.51 -9.25 4.67
CA GLY A 54 -7.80 -10.65 4.95
C GLY A 54 -6.64 -11.36 5.64
N ALA A 55 -5.39 -11.08 5.23
CA ALA A 55 -4.20 -11.63 5.86
C ALA A 55 -4.10 -11.20 7.34
N LEU A 56 -4.25 -9.90 7.62
CA LEU A 56 -4.17 -9.35 8.97
C LEU A 56 -5.31 -9.86 9.87
N THR A 57 -6.56 -9.80 9.39
CA THR A 57 -7.73 -10.24 10.18
C THR A 57 -7.72 -11.74 10.46
N LYS A 58 -7.21 -12.57 9.53
CA LYS A 58 -7.00 -14.01 9.77
C LYS A 58 -5.99 -14.28 10.89
N ALA A 59 -5.01 -13.40 11.07
CA ALA A 59 -4.04 -13.45 12.17
C ALA A 59 -4.55 -12.79 13.47
N GLY A 60 -5.81 -12.34 13.51
CA GLY A 60 -6.38 -11.66 14.67
C GLY A 60 -6.03 -10.18 14.77
N ILE A 61 -5.40 -9.60 13.74
CA ILE A 61 -5.03 -8.19 13.67
C ILE A 61 -6.16 -7.43 12.95
N ASN A 62 -7.02 -6.78 13.73
CA ASN A 62 -8.23 -6.13 13.22
C ASN A 62 -8.09 -4.59 13.22
N PRO A 63 -8.75 -3.89 12.27
CA PRO A 63 -8.84 -2.44 12.30
C PRO A 63 -9.87 -2.01 13.36
N ASP A 64 -9.49 -2.14 14.63
CA ASP A 64 -10.34 -1.93 15.81
C ASP A 64 -9.80 -0.86 16.76
N GLY A 65 -8.73 -0.17 16.37
CA GLY A 65 -8.05 0.84 17.20
C GLY A 65 -7.13 0.24 18.26
N ASN A 66 -6.94 -1.08 18.29
CA ASN A 66 -5.95 -1.70 19.17
C ASN A 66 -4.53 -1.54 18.60
N SER A 67 -3.54 -1.65 19.48
CA SER A 67 -2.13 -1.73 19.10
C SER A 67 -1.70 -3.17 18.89
N TYR A 68 -0.87 -3.37 17.87
CA TYR A 68 -0.29 -4.65 17.51
C TYR A 68 1.21 -4.50 17.26
N SER A 69 1.96 -5.56 17.51
CA SER A 69 3.40 -5.53 17.29
C SER A 69 3.70 -5.41 15.79
N LEU A 70 4.66 -4.56 15.45
CA LEU A 70 5.12 -4.36 14.07
C LEU A 70 5.59 -5.68 13.44
N GLU A 71 6.20 -6.54 14.25
CA GLU A 71 6.63 -7.88 13.85
C GLU A 71 5.43 -8.76 13.46
N SER A 72 4.38 -8.81 14.28
CA SER A 72 3.18 -9.61 13.99
C SER A 72 2.48 -9.17 12.69
N ILE A 73 2.41 -7.85 12.44
CA ILE A 73 1.86 -7.28 11.21
C ILE A 73 2.69 -7.73 10.00
N ARG A 74 4.02 -7.58 10.09
CA ARG A 74 4.95 -7.95 9.01
C ARG A 74 4.88 -9.45 8.70
N ASP A 75 4.91 -10.28 9.74
CA ASP A 75 4.95 -11.73 9.60
C ASP A 75 3.64 -12.28 9.05
N SER A 76 2.49 -11.76 9.49
CA SER A 76 1.18 -12.17 8.97
C SER A 76 1.04 -11.88 7.48
N ILE A 77 1.53 -10.72 7.03
CA ILE A 77 1.52 -10.35 5.61
C ILE A 77 2.54 -11.20 4.83
N LYS A 78 3.72 -11.44 5.38
CA LYS A 78 4.74 -12.29 4.76
C LYS A 78 4.26 -13.73 4.60
N GLU A 79 3.62 -14.30 5.62
CA GLU A 79 3.05 -15.65 5.57
C GLU A 79 1.96 -15.75 4.49
N SER A 80 1.11 -14.72 4.36
CA SER A 80 0.03 -14.72 3.38
C SER A 80 0.50 -14.46 1.94
N THR A 81 1.55 -13.66 1.75
CA THR A 81 1.99 -13.22 0.41
C THR A 81 3.24 -13.93 -0.08
N GLY A 82 4.03 -14.52 0.81
CA GLY A 82 5.35 -15.09 0.54
C GLY A 82 6.49 -14.06 0.53
N PHE A 83 6.20 -12.77 0.70
CA PHE A 83 7.18 -11.68 0.53
C PHE A 83 7.18 -10.74 1.73
N THR A 84 8.36 -10.23 2.09
CA THR A 84 8.52 -9.36 3.25
C THR A 84 8.01 -7.94 2.94
N PRO A 85 6.95 -7.45 3.60
CA PRO A 85 6.47 -6.09 3.35
C PRO A 85 7.35 -5.04 4.06
N TRP A 86 7.31 -3.81 3.55
CA TRP A 86 7.70 -2.64 4.32
C TRP A 86 6.47 -1.95 4.89
N ILE A 87 6.54 -1.58 6.15
CA ILE A 87 5.45 -0.94 6.88
C ILE A 87 5.85 0.50 7.14
N GLU A 88 5.00 1.42 6.70
CA GLU A 88 5.09 2.83 7.02
C GLU A 88 4.02 3.20 8.04
N CYS A 89 4.42 4.03 8.99
CA CYS A 89 3.57 4.54 10.03
C CYS A 89 3.53 6.06 9.97
N ASN A 90 2.37 6.63 10.27
CA ASN A 90 2.24 8.05 10.56
C ASN A 90 1.81 8.24 12.03
N ARG A 91 1.48 9.46 12.41
CA ARG A 91 0.88 9.76 13.71
C ARG A 91 -0.56 10.24 13.53
N ASP A 92 -1.45 9.78 14.40
CA ASP A 92 -2.82 10.30 14.49
C ASP A 92 -2.85 11.69 15.16
N GLY A 93 -4.05 12.26 15.28
CA GLY A 93 -4.26 13.55 15.97
C GLY A 93 -3.95 13.53 17.47
N SER A 94 -3.85 12.35 18.08
CA SER A 94 -3.46 12.14 19.48
C SER A 94 -1.95 11.89 19.64
N GLY A 95 -1.21 11.78 18.52
CA GLY A 95 0.22 11.54 18.49
C GLY A 95 0.63 10.06 18.54
N ASN A 96 -0.32 9.12 18.50
CA ASN A 96 -0.07 7.68 18.48
C ASN A 96 0.54 7.26 17.14
N SER A 97 1.51 6.35 17.17
CA SER A 97 2.04 5.74 15.95
C SER A 97 1.01 4.72 15.43
N GLN A 98 0.58 4.87 14.18
CA GLN A 98 -0.44 4.00 13.58
C GLN A 98 0.02 3.44 12.22
N LEU A 99 -0.48 2.27 11.87
CA LEU A 99 -0.32 1.66 10.55
C LEU A 99 -0.89 2.61 9.50
N TYR A 100 -0.04 3.06 8.57
CA TYR A 100 -0.43 3.99 7.53
C TYR A 100 -0.34 3.40 6.13
N GLN A 101 0.79 2.79 5.76
CA GLN A 101 0.97 2.22 4.44
C GLN A 101 1.74 0.90 4.49
N VAL A 102 1.34 -0.04 3.65
CA VAL A 102 2.04 -1.31 3.44
C VAL A 102 2.58 -1.35 2.02
N TYR A 103 3.87 -1.63 1.89
CA TYR A 103 4.55 -1.69 0.63
C TYR A 103 5.00 -3.12 0.33
N LEU A 104 4.70 -3.57 -0.88
CA LEU A 104 5.22 -4.79 -1.48
C LEU A 104 5.92 -4.43 -2.79
N CYS A 105 6.92 -5.22 -3.18
CA CYS A 105 7.62 -5.02 -4.44
C CYS A 105 7.07 -5.94 -5.53
N VAL A 106 6.98 -5.40 -6.72
CA VAL A 106 6.50 -6.05 -7.94
C VAL A 106 7.65 -6.03 -8.93
N ASP A 107 7.85 -7.13 -9.65
CA ASP A 107 8.89 -7.20 -10.66
C ASP A 107 8.67 -6.18 -11.80
N ARG A 108 9.75 -5.87 -12.53
CA ARG A 108 9.77 -4.85 -13.61
C ARG A 108 8.78 -5.14 -14.75
N SER A 109 8.44 -6.41 -14.98
CA SER A 109 7.45 -6.82 -15.99
C SER A 109 6.00 -6.77 -15.48
N ALA A 110 5.81 -6.37 -14.21
CA ALA A 110 4.51 -6.33 -13.54
C ALA A 110 3.79 -7.69 -13.51
N SER A 111 4.56 -8.78 -13.55
CA SER A 111 4.05 -10.16 -13.61
C SER A 111 3.74 -10.75 -12.24
N GLY A 112 4.42 -10.29 -11.18
CA GLY A 112 4.25 -10.80 -9.83
C GLY A 112 5.05 -10.06 -8.76
N LEU A 113 4.83 -10.50 -7.52
CA LEU A 113 5.57 -9.99 -6.37
C LEU A 113 7.01 -10.52 -6.35
N ILE A 114 7.91 -9.72 -5.79
CA ILE A 114 9.32 -10.07 -5.53
C ILE A 114 9.71 -9.60 -4.14
N GLU A 115 10.80 -10.14 -3.60
CA GLU A 115 11.40 -9.56 -2.39
C GLU A 115 11.92 -8.16 -2.71
N CYS A 116 11.63 -7.22 -1.82
CA CYS A 116 12.07 -5.85 -2.00
C CYS A 116 13.60 -5.77 -1.88
N PRO A 117 14.31 -5.30 -2.92
CA PRO A 117 15.77 -5.24 -2.87
C PRO A 117 16.28 -4.16 -1.93
N VAL A 118 15.46 -3.11 -1.70
CA VAL A 118 15.76 -2.03 -0.76
C VAL A 118 14.49 -1.57 -0.06
N PHE A 119 14.54 -1.48 1.26
CA PHE A 119 13.50 -0.86 2.08
C PHE A 119 13.80 0.62 2.34
N PRO A 120 12.78 1.50 2.33
CA PRO A 120 12.94 2.88 2.77
C PRO A 120 13.40 2.98 4.22
N ARG A 121 13.98 4.13 4.55
CA ARG A 121 14.23 4.51 5.94
C ARG A 121 12.94 5.08 6.52
N GLY A 122 12.46 4.50 7.60
CA GLY A 122 11.31 4.97 8.35
C GLY A 122 11.30 4.32 9.73
N LYS A 123 10.59 4.92 10.68
CA LYS A 123 10.49 4.39 12.04
C LYS A 123 9.02 4.27 12.43
N CYS A 124 8.51 3.05 12.32
CA CYS A 124 7.38 2.61 13.12
C CYS A 124 7.85 2.33 14.55
N GLY A 125 6.94 2.47 15.53
CA GLY A 125 7.15 1.90 16.87
C GLY A 125 7.17 0.36 16.82
N ASN A 126 7.60 -0.27 17.92
CA ASN A 126 7.49 -1.73 18.06
C ASN A 126 6.03 -2.18 18.16
N GLU A 127 5.18 -1.33 18.72
CA GLU A 127 3.72 -1.46 18.76
C GLU A 127 3.13 -0.28 18.01
N ILE A 128 2.16 -0.55 17.13
CA ILE A 128 1.48 0.48 16.34
C ILE A 128 -0.03 0.22 16.34
N GLU A 129 -0.81 1.28 16.36
CA GLU A 129 -2.26 1.19 16.26
C GLU A 129 -2.69 0.71 14.87
N PHE A 130 -3.67 -0.20 14.80
CA PHE A 130 -4.43 -0.43 13.58
C PHE A 130 -5.76 0.34 13.67
N PRO A 131 -5.84 1.56 13.10
CA PRO A 131 -6.96 2.45 13.35
C PRO A 131 -8.28 1.83 12.92
N SER A 132 -9.32 2.10 13.73
CA SER A 132 -10.66 1.66 13.40
C SER A 132 -11.20 2.42 12.18
N PHE A 133 -11.86 1.69 11.30
CA PHE A 133 -12.49 2.24 10.12
C PHE A 133 -14.01 2.17 10.28
N ASN A 134 -14.68 3.33 10.33
CA ASN A 134 -16.11 3.33 9.99
C ASN A 134 -16.25 2.87 8.53
N ILE A 135 -17.30 2.09 8.26
CA ILE A 135 -17.60 1.17 7.13
C ILE A 135 -17.29 1.63 5.69
N CYS A 136 -16.76 2.84 5.48
CA CYS A 136 -16.38 3.40 4.19
C CYS A 136 -14.89 3.77 4.05
N LEU A 137 -13.98 3.40 4.97
CA LEU A 137 -12.55 3.57 4.69
C LEU A 137 -12.01 2.45 3.84
N LEU A 138 -11.72 2.87 2.63
CA LEU A 138 -11.20 2.10 1.55
C LEU A 138 -9.69 2.09 1.65
N ILE A 139 -9.15 0.89 1.53
CA ILE A 139 -7.73 0.67 1.31
C ILE A 139 -7.38 1.27 -0.06
N SER A 140 -6.79 2.46 -0.07
CA SER A 140 -6.33 3.11 -1.30
C SER A 140 -5.04 2.45 -1.77
N LEU A 141 -4.84 2.38 -3.09
CA LEU A 141 -3.55 1.97 -3.63
C LEU A 141 -2.71 3.21 -3.93
N SER A 142 -1.41 3.03 -4.02
CA SER A 142 -0.50 3.91 -4.71
C SER A 142 0.50 2.98 -5.40
N VAL A 143 0.92 3.28 -6.62
CA VAL A 143 2.01 2.53 -7.24
C VAL A 143 3.11 3.53 -7.48
N GLU A 144 4.23 3.33 -6.80
CA GLU A 144 5.36 4.24 -6.84
C GLU A 144 6.46 3.62 -7.68
N SER A 145 6.74 4.24 -8.81
CA SER A 145 8.03 4.09 -9.50
C SER A 145 9.02 5.04 -8.82
N ASN A 146 9.98 4.52 -8.05
CA ASN A 146 10.94 5.34 -7.33
C ASN A 146 12.25 5.42 -8.12
N ARG A 147 12.62 6.63 -8.58
CA ARG A 147 13.96 6.91 -9.17
C ARG A 147 15.13 6.58 -8.23
N SER A 148 14.86 6.43 -6.93
CA SER A 148 15.88 6.10 -5.91
C SER A 148 16.25 4.61 -5.88
N PHE A 149 15.58 3.74 -6.66
CA PHE A 149 16.12 2.41 -6.97
C PHE A 149 17.29 2.60 -7.91
N VAL A 150 18.49 2.76 -7.33
CA VAL A 150 19.72 3.04 -8.06
C VAL A 150 19.98 2.02 -9.18
N HIS A 151 19.36 0.83 -9.20
CA HIS A 151 19.46 -0.17 -10.27
C HIS A 151 18.11 -0.77 -10.77
N GLY A 152 16.98 -0.07 -10.62
CA GLY A 152 15.76 -0.35 -11.39
C GLY A 152 14.92 -1.62 -11.10
N ASP A 153 15.13 -2.36 -10.02
CA ASP A 153 14.61 -3.75 -9.88
C ASP A 153 13.09 -3.98 -9.68
N GLY A 154 12.21 -2.98 -9.80
CA GLY A 154 10.76 -3.20 -9.75
C GLY A 154 9.93 -1.96 -9.41
N PHE A 155 8.62 -2.15 -9.28
CA PHE A 155 7.68 -1.13 -8.79
C PHE A 155 7.27 -1.43 -7.34
N ARG A 156 6.88 -0.41 -6.59
CA ARG A 156 6.28 -0.60 -5.26
C ARG A 156 4.77 -0.51 -5.35
N LEU A 157 4.08 -1.56 -4.92
CA LEU A 157 2.67 -1.52 -4.59
C LEU A 157 2.53 -1.00 -3.17
N ASN A 158 1.93 0.18 -3.03
CA ASN A 158 1.61 0.82 -1.77
C ASN A 158 0.11 0.65 -1.51
N ILE A 159 -0.21 0.17 -0.31
CA ILE A 159 -1.56 -0.07 0.16
C ILE A 159 -1.77 0.79 1.40
N ILE A 160 -2.62 1.81 1.27
CA ILE A 160 -2.84 2.84 2.27
C ILE A 160 -3.99 2.44 3.20
N TYR A 161 -3.71 2.47 4.49
CA TYR A 161 -4.60 2.27 5.63
C TYR A 161 -4.68 3.59 6.40
N GLY A 162 -5.57 4.52 6.03
CA GLY A 162 -5.74 5.74 6.80
C GLY A 162 -6.18 6.96 6.00
N PHE A 163 -6.65 7.98 6.71
CA PHE A 163 -7.03 9.27 6.17
C PHE A 163 -5.79 10.11 5.83
N ILE A 164 -5.85 10.85 4.73
CA ILE A 164 -4.98 12.00 4.49
C ILE A 164 -5.66 13.17 5.24
N TYR A 165 -5.06 13.64 6.33
CA TYR A 165 -5.52 14.82 7.05
C TYR A 165 -5.27 16.11 6.25
#